data_AF-A0A261KTY8-F1
#
_entry.id   AF-A0A261KTY8-F1
#
_cell.length_a   1.000
_cell.length_b   1.000
_cell.length_c   1.000
_cell.angle_alpha   90.00
_cell.angle_beta   90.00
_cell.angle_gamma   90.00
#
_symmetry.space_group_name_H-M   'P 1'
#
loop_
_entity.id
_entity.type
_entity.pdbx_description
1 polymer ?
#
loop_
_entity_poly.entity_id
_entity_poly.type
_entity_poly.pdbx_seq_one_letter_code
_entity_poly.pdbx_strand_id
1 'polypeptide(L)'
;MSGVDINSTTSHSGALEESNGKLTTDYTEILLRSLKLLELDAIEQCFLLMKFLYPLGSIQAAAFNIKSDSRSNVARGLEILDNTVDISCKRSLIDILDQNSYQEKLNSLSEMVVYQPMAPSDRLRHLLDFRHFLSEWSLACCLQMARAARWSLTAEQTLVCLRHPTGFVREAALAYLRMASQRALVELLPNLRNDPDPLVSSQVEQMIVEFGIT
;
A
#
# COMPACT_ATOMS: atom_id res chain seq x y z
N MET A 1 35.74 -9.36 -47.24
CA MET A 1 35.66 -8.59 -45.98
C MET A 1 34.40 -7.74 -46.09
N SER A 2 33.24 -8.35 -45.82
CA SER A 2 32.40 -8.16 -44.61
C SER A 2 32.05 -6.67 -44.42
N GLY A 3 30.82 -6.19 -44.59
CA GLY A 3 29.50 -6.83 -44.59
C GLY A 3 28.69 -6.21 -43.44
N VAL A 4 27.94 -5.14 -43.72
CA VAL A 4 27.01 -4.49 -42.79
C VAL A 4 25.63 -5.11 -43.02
N ASP A 5 25.09 -5.76 -41.99
CA ASP A 5 23.67 -6.09 -41.91
C ASP A 5 23.12 -5.61 -40.56
N ILE A 6 22.01 -4.89 -40.67
CA ILE A 6 21.21 -4.30 -39.61
C ILE A 6 20.08 -5.29 -39.29
N ASN A 7 20.06 -5.82 -38.07
CA ASN A 7 18.94 -6.36 -37.29
C ASN A 7 19.31 -7.66 -36.55
N SER A 8 19.42 -7.60 -35.22
CA SER A 8 18.93 -8.62 -34.29
C SER A 8 19.16 -8.16 -32.84
N THR A 9 18.10 -7.75 -32.15
CA THR A 9 17.44 -8.48 -31.05
C THR A 9 18.28 -8.61 -29.78
N THR A 10 17.91 -7.87 -28.73
CA THR A 10 17.52 -8.48 -27.44
C THR A 10 16.88 -7.44 -26.52
N SER A 11 15.55 -7.45 -26.53
CA SER A 11 14.67 -6.96 -25.48
C SER A 11 14.90 -7.75 -24.19
N HIS A 12 15.39 -7.10 -23.14
CA HIS A 12 15.38 -7.65 -21.77
C HIS A 12 14.01 -7.41 -21.12
N SER A 13 12.99 -8.09 -21.62
CA SER A 13 11.80 -8.46 -20.85
C SER A 13 12.20 -9.67 -19.99
N GLY A 14 12.51 -9.43 -18.72
CA GLY A 14 12.83 -10.47 -17.75
C GLY A 14 11.60 -11.31 -17.39
N ALA A 15 11.41 -12.38 -18.17
CA ALA A 15 10.95 -13.71 -17.76
C ALA A 15 9.75 -13.77 -16.79
N LEU A 16 8.55 -13.62 -17.35
CA LEU A 16 7.42 -14.47 -16.94
C LEU A 16 7.70 -15.87 -17.51
N GLU A 17 8.37 -16.72 -16.74
CA GLU A 17 8.52 -18.13 -17.09
C GLU A 17 7.18 -18.84 -16.91
N GLU A 18 6.58 -19.21 -18.04
CA GLU A 18 5.40 -20.06 -18.13
C GLU A 18 5.77 -21.51 -17.79
N SER A 19 5.30 -21.97 -16.63
CA SER A 19 5.05 -23.40 -16.39
C SER A 19 3.55 -23.58 -16.13
N ASN A 20 2.88 -24.37 -16.96
CA ASN A 20 1.42 -24.61 -16.95
C ASN A 20 0.83 -24.82 -15.54
N GLY A 21 0.05 -23.86 -15.02
CA GLY A 21 -0.84 -24.06 -13.85
C GLY A 21 -0.79 -22.97 -12.77
N LYS A 22 -1.77 -22.03 -12.81
CA LYS A 22 -2.04 -20.94 -11.85
C LYS A 22 -0.87 -19.95 -11.65
N LEU A 23 -1.02 -18.74 -12.21
CA LEU A 23 -0.32 -17.57 -11.67
C LEU A 23 -0.63 -17.49 -10.17
N THR A 24 0.36 -17.78 -9.33
CA THR A 24 0.25 -17.55 -7.89
C THR A 24 0.46 -16.06 -7.68
N THR A 25 -0.64 -15.34 -7.46
CA THR A 25 -0.58 -13.91 -7.14
C THR A 25 0.20 -13.72 -5.83
N ASP A 26 1.34 -13.05 -5.87
CA ASP A 26 2.09 -12.69 -4.66
C ASP A 26 1.44 -11.47 -3.98
N TYR A 27 0.56 -11.77 -3.03
CA TYR A 27 -0.13 -10.75 -2.24
C TYR A 27 0.81 -9.98 -1.30
N THR A 28 1.98 -10.53 -0.99
CA THR A 28 3.00 -9.82 -0.20
C THR A 28 3.59 -8.68 -1.02
N GLU A 29 4.00 -8.96 -2.26
CA GLU A 29 4.53 -7.95 -3.17
C GLU A 29 3.50 -6.84 -3.44
N ILE A 30 2.24 -7.21 -3.68
CA ILE A 30 1.17 -6.25 -3.91
C ILE A 30 0.95 -5.33 -2.70
N LEU A 31 0.93 -5.89 -1.48
CA LEU A 31 0.81 -5.11 -0.26
C LEU A 31 2.02 -4.20 -0.03
N LEU A 32 3.24 -4.69 -0.24
CA LEU A 32 4.45 -3.87 -0.11
C LEU A 32 4.45 -2.72 -1.12
N ARG A 33 4.02 -2.97 -2.35
CA ARG A 33 3.91 -1.95 -3.39
C ARG A 33 2.86 -0.89 -3.03
N SER A 34 1.71 -1.27 -2.49
CA SER A 34 0.69 -0.31 -2.08
C SER A 34 1.14 0.56 -0.89
N LEU A 35 1.85 -0.03 0.07
CA LEU A 35 2.46 0.72 1.18
C LEU A 35 3.56 1.68 0.71
N LYS A 36 4.35 1.29 -0.29
CA LYS A 36 5.34 2.19 -0.90
C LYS A 36 4.69 3.38 -1.60
N LEU A 37 3.55 3.18 -2.26
CA LEU A 37 2.80 4.30 -2.85
C LEU A 37 2.30 5.25 -1.77
N LEU A 38 1.83 4.74 -0.62
CA LEU A 38 1.44 5.58 0.51
C LEU A 38 2.61 6.40 1.07
N GLU A 39 3.82 5.82 1.16
CA GLU A 39 5.02 6.56 1.56
C GLU A 39 5.29 7.73 0.60
N LEU A 40 5.21 7.49 -0.71
CA LEU A 40 5.42 8.52 -1.72
C LEU A 40 4.36 9.63 -1.64
N ASP A 41 3.08 9.26 -1.50
CA ASP A 41 1.99 10.22 -1.36
C ASP A 41 2.15 11.07 -0.09
N ALA A 42 2.54 10.46 1.02
CA ALA A 42 2.80 11.17 2.28
C ALA A 42 3.96 12.17 2.13
N ILE A 43 5.05 11.77 1.47
CA ILE A 43 6.18 12.67 1.16
C ILE A 43 5.72 13.85 0.31
N GLU A 44 4.91 13.61 -0.73
CA GLU A 44 4.38 14.70 -1.56
C GLU A 44 3.49 15.66 -0.77
N GLN A 45 2.62 15.13 0.10
CA GLN A 45 1.80 15.94 1.00
C GLN A 45 2.65 16.79 1.96
N CYS A 46 3.74 16.24 2.51
CA CYS A 46 4.69 17.02 3.30
C CYS A 46 5.28 18.18 2.50
N PHE A 47 5.71 17.95 1.27
CA PHE A 47 6.21 19.03 0.40
C PHE A 47 5.13 20.06 0.06
N LEU A 48 3.89 19.64 -0.18
CA LEU A 48 2.78 20.56 -0.41
C LEU A 48 2.55 21.45 0.81
N LEU A 49 2.53 20.88 2.02
CA LEU A 49 2.40 21.63 3.25
C LEU A 49 3.57 22.61 3.44
N MET A 50 4.81 22.15 3.22
CA MET A 50 6.00 22.99 3.36
C MET A 50 6.00 24.20 2.42
N LYS A 51 5.41 24.09 1.21
CA LYS A 51 5.28 25.23 0.27
C LYS A 51 4.42 26.38 0.84
N PHE A 52 3.55 26.10 1.80
CA PHE A 52 2.77 27.14 2.49
C PHE A 52 3.50 27.72 3.71
N LEU A 53 4.37 26.92 4.35
CA LEU A 53 5.01 27.27 5.62
C LEU A 53 6.38 27.92 5.45
N TYR A 54 7.07 27.65 4.34
CA TYR A 54 8.46 28.04 4.10
C TYR A 54 8.62 28.71 2.72
N PRO A 55 9.77 29.36 2.44
CA PRO A 55 10.01 30.00 1.14
C PRO A 55 9.80 29.04 -0.03
N LEU A 56 8.81 29.36 -0.88
CA LEU A 56 8.34 28.50 -1.99
C LEU A 56 9.48 28.00 -2.88
N GLY A 57 10.38 28.89 -3.28
CA GLY A 57 11.52 28.57 -4.16
C GLY A 57 12.46 27.54 -3.55
N SER A 58 12.76 27.64 -2.25
CA SER A 58 13.61 26.69 -1.53
C SER A 58 12.97 25.30 -1.47
N ILE A 59 11.69 25.23 -1.11
CA ILE A 59 10.98 23.94 -1.01
C ILE A 59 10.82 23.28 -2.38
N GLN A 60 10.55 24.05 -3.44
CA GLN A 60 10.50 23.54 -4.81
C GLN A 60 11.86 23.01 -5.27
N ALA A 61 12.95 23.76 -5.01
CA ALA A 61 14.30 23.33 -5.34
C ALA A 61 14.70 22.05 -4.59
N ALA A 62 14.38 21.96 -3.29
CA ALA A 62 14.59 20.75 -2.51
C ALA A 62 13.83 19.54 -3.08
N ALA A 63 12.53 19.68 -3.32
CA ALA A 63 11.68 18.62 -3.84
C ALA A 63 12.17 18.10 -5.21
N PHE A 64 12.57 19.01 -6.10
CA PHE A 64 13.11 18.66 -7.41
C PHE A 64 14.40 17.85 -7.30
N ASN A 65 15.32 18.27 -6.43
CA ASN A 65 16.61 17.62 -6.24
C ASN A 65 16.48 16.23 -5.56
N ILE A 66 15.56 16.08 -4.60
CA ILE A 66 15.31 14.81 -3.90
C ILE A 66 14.67 13.75 -4.81
N LYS A 67 13.83 14.15 -5.76
CA LYS A 67 13.22 13.22 -6.74
C LYS A 67 14.21 12.73 -7.81
N SER A 68 15.45 13.18 -7.80
CA SER A 68 16.47 12.78 -8.77
C SER A 68 17.10 11.43 -8.43
N ASP A 69 17.45 10.64 -9.45
CA ASP A 69 18.24 9.40 -9.26
C ASP A 69 19.70 9.67 -8.88
N SER A 70 20.18 10.92 -9.03
CA SER A 70 21.55 11.30 -8.69
C SER A 70 21.70 11.54 -7.19
N ARG A 71 22.58 10.76 -6.54
CA ARG A 71 22.93 10.95 -5.11
C ARG A 71 23.41 12.37 -4.79
N SER A 72 24.13 13.02 -5.71
CA SER A 72 24.59 14.39 -5.52
C SER A 72 23.45 15.40 -5.54
N ASN A 73 22.42 15.17 -6.36
CA ASN A 73 21.23 16.00 -6.36
C ASN A 73 20.43 15.77 -5.08
N VAL A 74 20.23 14.51 -4.68
CA VAL A 74 19.54 14.20 -3.42
C VAL A 74 20.22 14.90 -2.24
N ALA A 75 21.54 14.79 -2.10
CA ALA A 75 22.31 15.46 -1.05
C ALA A 75 22.08 16.98 -1.04
N ARG A 76 22.08 17.62 -2.22
CA ARG A 76 21.77 19.06 -2.34
C ARG A 76 20.33 19.37 -1.90
N GLY A 77 19.37 18.53 -2.26
CA GLY A 77 17.98 18.72 -1.85
C GLY A 77 17.80 18.60 -0.33
N LEU A 78 18.50 17.64 0.29
CA LEU A 78 18.52 17.48 1.75
C LEU A 78 19.21 18.68 2.44
N GLU A 79 20.31 19.20 1.89
CA GLU A 79 20.99 20.40 2.40
C GLU A 79 20.08 21.64 2.35
N ILE A 80 19.30 21.81 1.26
CA ILE A 80 18.32 22.90 1.18
C ILE A 80 17.28 22.74 2.29
N LEU A 81 16.74 21.53 2.51
CA LEU A 81 15.77 21.28 3.58
C LEU A 81 16.36 21.56 4.96
N ASP A 82 17.58 21.10 5.21
CA ASP A 82 18.24 21.27 6.52
C ASP A 82 18.41 22.74 6.91
N ASN A 83 18.67 23.60 5.92
CA ASN A 83 18.81 25.05 6.12
C ASN A 83 17.49 25.83 6.06
N THR A 84 16.41 25.23 5.53
CA THR A 84 15.13 25.93 5.30
C THR A 84 14.09 25.59 6.36
N VAL A 85 14.00 24.32 6.73
CA VAL A 85 12.94 23.81 7.61
C VAL A 85 13.40 23.90 9.05
N ASP A 86 12.54 24.45 9.90
CA ASP A 86 12.74 24.51 11.34
C ASP A 86 11.57 23.79 12.03
N ILE A 87 11.72 22.48 12.25
CA ILE A 87 10.76 21.61 12.94
C ILE A 87 11.50 20.70 13.92
N SER A 88 10.85 20.33 15.02
CA SER A 88 11.44 19.48 16.05
C SER A 88 11.94 18.13 15.53
N CYS A 89 11.25 17.54 14.55
CA CYS A 89 11.59 16.24 13.97
C CYS A 89 12.38 16.33 12.65
N LYS A 90 13.13 17.42 12.43
CA LYS A 90 13.82 17.69 11.15
C LYS A 90 14.76 16.56 10.75
N ARG A 91 15.51 16.00 11.72
CA ARG A 91 16.47 14.93 11.45
C ARG A 91 15.78 13.68 10.89
N SER A 92 14.70 13.25 11.52
CA SER A 92 13.93 12.09 11.04
C SER A 92 13.33 12.34 9.65
N LEU A 93 12.85 13.55 9.36
CA LEU A 93 12.38 13.90 8.00
C LEU A 93 13.51 13.75 6.97
N ILE A 94 14.70 14.29 7.25
CA ILE A 94 15.86 14.19 6.36
C ILE A 94 16.25 12.72 6.14
N ASP A 95 16.31 11.94 7.22
CA ASP A 95 16.72 10.53 7.14
C ASP A 95 15.70 9.65 6.36
N ILE A 96 14.40 9.98 6.42
CA ILE A 96 13.36 9.32 5.60
C ILE A 96 13.52 9.66 4.12
N LEU A 97 13.82 10.91 3.80
CA LEU A 97 13.95 11.41 2.43
C LEU A 97 15.26 10.99 1.76
N ASP A 98 16.26 10.61 2.55
CA ASP A 98 17.52 10.07 2.06
C ASP A 98 17.35 8.68 1.44
N GLN A 99 18.27 8.30 0.56
CA GLN A 99 18.33 6.99 -0.11
C GLN A 99 18.92 5.89 0.78
N ASN A 100 18.59 5.93 2.08
CA ASN A 100 19.02 4.93 3.06
C ASN A 100 18.21 3.64 2.94
N SER A 101 18.77 2.55 3.48
CA SER A 101 18.06 1.29 3.58
C SER A 101 16.82 1.42 4.49
N TYR A 102 15.82 0.56 4.29
CA TYR A 102 14.62 0.56 5.15
C TYR A 102 14.97 0.39 6.64
N GLN A 103 16.01 -0.37 6.96
CA GLN A 103 16.43 -0.56 8.35
C GLN A 103 17.00 0.72 8.96
N GLU A 104 17.81 1.47 8.21
CA GLU A 104 18.33 2.77 8.65
C GLU A 104 17.21 3.79 8.82
N LYS A 105 16.26 3.84 7.88
CA LYS A 105 15.06 4.67 8.00
C LYS A 105 14.23 4.31 9.24
N LEU A 106 14.02 3.03 9.53
CA LEU A 106 13.31 2.62 10.75
C LEU A 106 14.06 3.03 12.02
N ASN A 107 15.39 2.92 12.02
CA ASN A 107 16.21 3.31 13.17
C ASN A 107 16.15 4.83 13.42
N SER A 108 16.12 5.67 12.38
CA SER A 108 16.01 7.13 12.53
C SER A 108 14.64 7.61 13.03
N LEU A 109 13.63 6.74 12.99
CA LEU A 109 12.29 7.00 13.54
C LEU A 109 12.18 6.64 15.03
N SER A 110 13.20 6.04 15.64
CA SER A 110 13.15 5.54 17.02
C SER A 110 12.83 6.62 18.06
N GLU A 111 13.19 7.88 17.81
CA GLU A 111 12.85 9.02 18.67
C GLU A 111 11.36 9.39 18.62
N MET A 112 10.68 9.09 17.52
CA MET A 112 9.25 9.39 17.32
C MET A 112 8.35 8.20 17.62
N VAL A 113 8.82 6.98 17.31
CA VAL A 113 8.05 5.75 17.44
C VAL A 113 8.94 4.64 17.98
N VAL A 114 8.56 4.09 19.12
CA VAL A 114 9.22 2.89 19.67
C VAL A 114 8.81 1.69 18.82
N TYR A 115 9.73 1.19 18.00
CA TYR A 115 9.49 0.00 17.19
C TYR A 115 9.28 -1.23 18.10
N GLN A 116 8.15 -1.90 17.91
CA GLN A 116 7.83 -3.17 18.55
C GLN A 116 7.83 -4.27 17.48
N PRO A 117 8.70 -5.29 17.60
CA PRO A 117 8.62 -6.48 16.75
C PRO A 117 7.25 -7.15 16.90
N MET A 118 6.65 -7.54 15.77
CA MET A 118 5.32 -8.16 15.73
C MET A 118 5.35 -9.36 14.80
N ALA A 119 4.55 -10.38 15.09
CA ALA A 119 4.28 -11.44 14.12
C ALA A 119 3.60 -10.83 12.88
N PRO A 120 3.80 -11.39 11.66
CA PRO A 120 3.21 -10.83 10.44
C PRO A 120 1.70 -10.60 10.49
N SER A 121 0.95 -11.53 11.08
CA SER A 121 -0.50 -11.41 11.32
C SER A 121 -0.85 -10.23 12.23
N ASP A 122 -0.05 -10.02 13.27
CA ASP A 122 -0.29 -8.98 14.28
C ASP A 122 0.03 -7.61 13.69
N ARG A 123 1.10 -7.54 12.90
CA ARG A 123 1.46 -6.35 12.12
C ARG A 123 0.37 -5.96 11.13
N LEU A 124 -0.23 -6.92 10.42
CA LEU A 124 -1.33 -6.65 9.52
C LEU A 124 -2.56 -6.13 10.26
N ARG A 125 -2.91 -6.72 11.42
CA ARG A 125 -4.01 -6.23 12.26
C ARG A 125 -3.74 -4.82 12.76
N HIS A 126 -2.53 -4.56 13.25
CA HIS A 126 -2.11 -3.23 13.68
C HIS A 126 -2.22 -2.20 12.55
N LEU A 127 -1.81 -2.58 11.33
CA LEU A 127 -1.95 -1.75 10.14
C LEU A 127 -3.42 -1.39 9.86
N LEU A 128 -4.35 -2.35 10.01
CA LEU A 128 -5.79 -2.12 9.86
C LEU A 128 -6.40 -1.25 10.97
N ASP A 129 -5.80 -1.21 12.17
CA ASP A 129 -6.20 -0.27 13.22
C ASP A 129 -5.89 1.18 12.78
N PHE A 130 -4.85 1.37 11.97
CA PHE A 130 -4.49 2.64 11.32
C PHE A 130 -5.12 2.86 9.95
N ARG A 131 -6.23 2.17 9.62
CA ARG A 131 -6.95 2.27 8.34
C ARG A 131 -7.19 3.69 7.82
N HIS A 132 -7.31 4.69 8.70
CA HIS A 132 -7.53 6.08 8.31
C HIS A 132 -6.33 6.73 7.60
N PHE A 133 -5.15 6.12 7.71
CA PHE A 133 -3.94 6.49 6.98
C PHE A 133 -3.69 5.62 5.75
N LEU A 134 -4.54 4.62 5.51
CA LEU A 134 -4.43 3.73 4.37
C LEU A 134 -5.32 4.19 3.23
N SER A 135 -4.80 4.09 2.01
CA SER A 135 -5.63 4.18 0.81
C SER A 135 -6.57 2.99 0.73
N GLU A 136 -7.66 3.15 0.00
CA GLU A 136 -8.63 2.09 -0.27
C GLU A 136 -7.96 0.88 -0.90
N TRP A 137 -7.00 1.11 -1.80
CA TRP A 137 -6.21 0.06 -2.41
C TRP A 137 -5.38 -0.72 -1.37
N SER A 138 -4.72 -0.02 -0.45
CA SER A 138 -3.92 -0.65 0.61
C SER A 138 -4.79 -1.46 1.56
N LEU A 139 -6.00 -0.99 1.87
CA LEU A 139 -6.99 -1.74 2.65
C LEU A 139 -7.41 -3.03 1.96
N ALA A 140 -7.74 -2.98 0.67
CA ALA A 140 -8.06 -4.17 -0.12
C ALA A 140 -6.89 -5.16 -0.16
N CYS A 141 -5.65 -4.67 -0.31
CA CYS A 141 -4.44 -5.49 -0.25
C CYS A 141 -4.29 -6.17 1.12
N CYS A 142 -4.59 -5.49 2.22
CA CYS A 142 -4.52 -6.07 3.56
C CYS A 142 -5.51 -7.23 3.72
N LEU A 143 -6.77 -7.05 3.30
CA LEU A 143 -7.81 -8.08 3.36
C LEU A 143 -7.42 -9.31 2.53
N GLN A 144 -6.86 -9.06 1.34
CA GLN A 144 -6.42 -10.10 0.46
C GLN A 144 -5.18 -10.84 0.99
N MET A 145 -4.25 -10.14 1.64
CA MET A 145 -3.12 -10.77 2.33
C MET A 145 -3.61 -11.65 3.50
N ALA A 146 -4.52 -11.13 4.34
CA ALA A 146 -5.15 -11.92 5.41
C ALA A 146 -5.84 -13.17 4.86
N ARG A 147 -6.56 -13.02 3.74
CA ARG A 147 -7.24 -14.11 3.05
C ARG A 147 -6.28 -15.20 2.60
N ALA A 148 -5.20 -14.81 1.91
CA ALA A 148 -4.21 -15.72 1.36
C ALA A 148 -3.43 -16.47 2.44
N ALA A 149 -3.02 -15.76 3.50
CA ALA A 149 -2.29 -16.34 4.62
C ALA A 149 -3.18 -16.98 5.70
N ARG A 150 -4.51 -16.94 5.52
CA ARG A 150 -5.52 -17.43 6.48
C ARG A 150 -5.37 -16.81 7.87
N TRP A 151 -5.01 -15.52 7.93
CA TRP A 151 -4.92 -14.79 9.19
C TRP A 151 -6.28 -14.29 9.63
N SER A 152 -6.58 -14.46 10.91
CA SER A 152 -7.81 -13.93 11.51
C SER A 152 -7.68 -12.43 11.75
N LEU A 153 -8.64 -11.66 11.23
CA LEU A 153 -8.93 -10.27 11.56
C LEU A 153 -10.00 -10.19 12.64
N THR A 154 -10.09 -9.05 13.31
CA THR A 154 -11.17 -8.83 14.27
C THR A 154 -12.51 -8.62 13.55
N ALA A 155 -13.61 -8.87 14.27
CA ALA A 155 -14.95 -8.60 13.74
C ALA A 155 -15.11 -7.11 13.39
N GLU A 156 -14.60 -6.21 14.22
CA GLU A 156 -14.64 -4.76 13.98
C GLU A 156 -13.90 -4.38 12.69
N GLN A 157 -12.66 -4.84 12.50
CA GLN A 157 -11.88 -4.58 11.29
C GLN A 157 -12.62 -5.05 10.04
N THR A 158 -13.21 -6.25 10.10
CA THR A 158 -13.95 -6.83 8.97
C THR A 158 -15.25 -6.04 8.67
N LEU A 159 -16.01 -5.69 9.71
CA LEU A 159 -17.27 -4.95 9.58
C LEU A 159 -17.06 -3.53 9.04
N VAL A 160 -15.98 -2.85 9.44
CA VAL A 160 -15.64 -1.54 8.89
C VAL A 160 -15.35 -1.64 7.39
N CYS A 161 -14.60 -2.65 6.95
CA CYS A 161 -14.31 -2.85 5.53
C CYS A 161 -15.56 -3.22 4.72
N LEU A 162 -16.49 -4.00 5.29
CA LEU A 162 -17.78 -4.30 4.65
C LEU A 162 -18.70 -3.09 4.49
N ARG A 163 -18.50 -2.02 5.29
CA ARG A 163 -19.27 -0.77 5.22
C ARG A 163 -18.51 0.36 4.52
N HIS A 164 -17.33 0.08 3.97
CA HIS A 164 -16.49 1.07 3.34
C HIS A 164 -17.21 1.69 2.13
N PRO A 165 -17.10 3.01 1.83
CA PRO A 165 -17.80 3.63 0.69
C PRO A 165 -17.37 3.08 -0.67
N THR A 166 -16.14 2.60 -0.78
CA THR A 166 -15.56 2.08 -2.03
C THR A 166 -15.87 0.60 -2.25
N GLY A 167 -16.47 0.26 -3.39
CA GLY A 167 -16.97 -1.08 -3.72
C GLY A 167 -15.91 -2.18 -3.65
N PHE A 168 -14.75 -2.01 -4.29
CA PHE A 168 -13.71 -3.04 -4.30
C PHE A 168 -13.12 -3.37 -2.91
N VAL A 169 -13.22 -2.45 -1.95
CA VAL A 169 -12.85 -2.73 -0.54
C VAL A 169 -13.87 -3.68 0.08
N ARG A 170 -15.17 -3.46 -0.20
CA ARG A 170 -16.25 -4.36 0.23
C ARG A 170 -16.13 -5.73 -0.43
N GLU A 171 -15.81 -5.80 -1.72
CA GLU A 171 -15.54 -7.07 -2.42
C GLU A 171 -14.40 -7.87 -1.78
N ALA A 172 -13.29 -7.19 -1.46
CA ALA A 172 -12.16 -7.80 -0.78
C ALA A 172 -12.55 -8.30 0.63
N ALA A 173 -13.40 -7.56 1.34
CA ALA A 173 -13.90 -7.94 2.66
C ALA A 173 -14.83 -9.17 2.60
N LEU A 174 -15.71 -9.24 1.61
CA LEU A 174 -16.56 -10.40 1.34
C LEU A 174 -15.72 -11.63 1.00
N ALA A 175 -14.72 -11.49 0.13
CA ALA A 175 -13.80 -12.56 -0.22
C ALA A 175 -13.01 -13.07 0.99
N TYR A 176 -12.54 -12.15 1.85
CA TYR A 176 -11.90 -12.49 3.11
C TYR A 176 -12.86 -13.23 4.05
N LEU A 177 -14.07 -12.72 4.26
CA LEU A 177 -15.04 -13.30 5.20
C LEU A 177 -15.48 -14.71 4.76
N ARG A 178 -15.61 -14.93 3.46
CA ARG A 178 -15.86 -16.27 2.89
C ARG A 178 -14.80 -17.30 3.31
N MET A 179 -13.53 -16.89 3.38
CA MET A 179 -12.45 -17.74 3.88
C MET A 179 -12.49 -17.86 5.41
N ALA A 180 -12.65 -16.74 6.11
CA ALA A 180 -12.46 -16.68 7.56
C ALA A 180 -13.64 -17.25 8.36
N SER A 181 -14.88 -17.01 7.92
CA SER A 181 -16.10 -17.49 8.57
C SER A 181 -17.28 -17.50 7.61
N GLN A 182 -17.49 -18.65 6.96
CA GLN A 182 -18.65 -18.87 6.09
C GLN A 182 -19.97 -18.68 6.83
N ARG A 183 -20.04 -19.07 8.12
CA ARG A 183 -21.25 -18.87 8.93
C ARG A 183 -21.61 -17.39 9.07
N ALA A 184 -20.64 -16.55 9.46
CA ALA A 184 -20.88 -15.12 9.60
C ALA A 184 -21.23 -14.47 8.25
N LEU A 185 -20.60 -14.93 7.16
CA LEU A 185 -20.96 -14.48 5.82
C LEU A 185 -22.43 -14.78 5.48
N VAL A 186 -22.88 -16.02 5.67
CA VAL A 186 -24.28 -16.44 5.42
C VAL A 186 -25.27 -15.58 6.20
N GLU A 187 -24.97 -15.27 7.46
CA GLU A 187 -25.81 -14.40 8.30
C GLU A 187 -25.87 -12.95 7.78
N LEU A 188 -24.80 -12.45 7.14
CA LEU A 188 -24.69 -11.07 6.66
C LEU A 188 -25.20 -10.85 5.23
N LEU A 189 -25.10 -11.86 4.34
CA LEU A 189 -25.42 -11.75 2.91
C LEU A 189 -26.80 -11.14 2.61
N PRO A 190 -27.91 -11.49 3.32
CA PRO A 190 -29.22 -10.89 3.05
C PRO A 190 -29.23 -9.36 3.20
N ASN A 191 -28.44 -8.81 4.13
CA ASN A 191 -28.35 -7.37 4.37
C ASN A 191 -27.51 -6.64 3.31
N LEU A 192 -26.77 -7.37 2.48
CA LEU A 192 -25.86 -6.83 1.47
C LEU A 192 -26.38 -6.97 0.04
N ARG A 193 -27.58 -7.56 -0.19
CA ARG A 193 -28.16 -7.74 -1.54
C ARG A 193 -28.28 -6.43 -2.31
N ASN A 194 -28.70 -5.38 -1.62
CA ASN A 194 -28.93 -4.04 -2.18
C ASN A 194 -27.69 -3.12 -2.09
N ASP A 195 -26.48 -3.69 -2.20
CA ASP A 195 -25.26 -2.89 -2.22
C ASP A 195 -25.31 -1.87 -3.39
N PRO A 196 -24.91 -0.60 -3.18
CA PRO A 196 -24.96 0.42 -4.23
C PRO A 196 -24.00 0.15 -5.39
N ASP A 197 -22.95 -0.67 -5.17
CA ASP A 197 -22.02 -1.06 -6.23
C ASP A 197 -22.53 -2.33 -6.94
N PRO A 198 -22.76 -2.26 -8.27
CA PRO A 198 -23.28 -3.41 -9.03
C PRO A 198 -22.40 -4.66 -8.99
N LEU A 199 -21.07 -4.50 -8.86
CA LEU A 199 -20.15 -5.64 -8.78
C LEU A 199 -20.27 -6.33 -7.42
N VAL A 200 -20.35 -5.55 -6.35
CA VAL A 200 -20.57 -6.08 -5.00
C VAL A 200 -21.93 -6.77 -4.90
N SER A 201 -23.00 -6.14 -5.40
CA SER A 201 -24.34 -6.74 -5.41
C SER A 201 -24.37 -8.05 -6.21
N SER A 202 -23.76 -8.08 -7.40
CA SER A 202 -23.61 -9.30 -8.19
C SER A 202 -22.84 -10.41 -7.45
N GLN A 203 -21.73 -10.03 -6.79
CA GLN A 203 -20.94 -10.96 -5.99
C GLN A 203 -21.75 -11.54 -4.82
N VAL A 204 -22.53 -10.71 -4.13
CA VAL A 204 -23.41 -11.12 -3.03
C VAL A 204 -24.49 -12.09 -3.51
N GLU A 205 -25.17 -11.78 -4.62
CA GLU A 205 -26.18 -12.66 -5.20
C GLU A 205 -25.60 -14.01 -5.62
N GLN A 206 -24.41 -14.03 -6.23
CA GLN A 206 -23.72 -15.27 -6.54
C GLN A 206 -23.44 -16.11 -5.28
N MET A 207 -22.98 -15.49 -4.19
CA MET A 207 -22.73 -16.19 -2.93
C MET A 207 -24.02 -16.72 -2.29
N ILE A 208 -25.12 -15.97 -2.37
CA ILE A 208 -26.44 -16.39 -1.87
C ILE A 208 -26.92 -17.66 -2.57
N VAL A 209 -26.83 -17.69 -3.90
CA VAL A 209 -27.17 -18.87 -4.71
C VAL A 209 -26.28 -20.05 -4.34
N GLU A 210 -24.97 -19.83 -4.20
CA GLU A 210 -24.02 -20.89 -3.86
C GLU A 210 -24.27 -21.49 -2.48
N PHE A 211 -24.66 -20.69 -1.49
CA PHE A 211 -24.95 -21.16 -0.14
C PHE A 211 -26.40 -21.61 0.06
N GLY A 212 -27.26 -21.55 -0.98
CA GLY A 212 -28.65 -21.97 -0.90
C GLY A 212 -29.51 -21.10 0.03
N ILE A 213 -29.18 -19.81 0.14
CA ILE A 213 -29.93 -18.86 0.96
C ILE A 213 -31.09 -18.32 0.11
N THR A 214 -32.34 -18.73 0.40
CA THR A 214 -33.55 -18.19 -0.24
C THR A 214 -33.92 -16.83 0.35
#